data_AF-A0A067RRL9-F1
#
_entry.id   AF-A0A067RRL9-F1
#
_cell.length_a   1.000
_cell.length_b   1.000
_cell.length_c   1.000
_cell.angle_alpha   90.00
_cell.angle_beta   90.00
_cell.angle_gamma   90.00
#
_symmetry.space_group_name_H-M   'P 1'
#
loop_
_entity.id
_entity.type
_entity.pdbx_description
1 polymer ?
#
loop_
_entity_poly.entity_id
_entity_poly.type
_entity_poly.pdbx_seq_one_letter_code
_entity_poly.pdbx_strand_id
1 'polypeptide(L)'
;MRLMRHHPETIHTQLHSVIVAVGKQVRNLRSQVARAACQASGELFLSQKRALETDLDELVSSLLHRTADTNRFLRADSNAALDKMIEVISPSRAVAVITGKGISHQNAIVRTASARLLVSLVSKIGVDKVMSHSGDMRDKILIAGSNLLTEGSLDTRCFAKQLFRMLSTHPTFSPVLSEVIPSHILRNISKTLQSLK
;
A
#
# COMPACT_ATOMS: atom_id res chain seq x y z
N MET A 1 -3.70 -12.64 19.73
CA MET A 1 -3.63 -11.24 20.22
C MET A 1 -2.81 -11.10 21.49
N ARG A 2 -3.23 -11.65 22.64
CA ARG A 2 -2.51 -11.51 23.92
C ARG A 2 -1.04 -11.97 23.84
N LEU A 3 -0.78 -13.13 23.22
CA LEU A 3 0.58 -13.65 23.05
C LEU A 3 1.49 -12.68 22.29
N MET A 4 1.02 -12.08 21.19
CA MET A 4 1.80 -11.13 20.41
C MET A 4 2.05 -9.80 21.12
N ARG A 5 1.12 -9.39 22.00
CA ARG A 5 1.24 -8.15 22.78
C ARG A 5 2.16 -8.30 23.99
N HIS A 6 2.19 -9.48 24.61
CA HIS A 6 2.87 -9.70 25.88
C HIS A 6 4.13 -10.58 25.77
N HIS A 7 4.27 -11.36 24.70
CA HIS A 7 5.40 -12.28 24.47
C HIS A 7 5.85 -12.26 23.00
N PRO A 8 6.30 -11.10 22.47
CA PRO A 8 6.69 -10.95 21.06
C PRO A 8 7.86 -11.87 20.67
N GLU A 9 8.78 -12.18 21.59
CA GLU A 9 9.93 -13.06 21.33
C GLU A 9 9.52 -14.49 20.97
N THR A 10 8.44 -15.00 21.57
CA THR A 10 7.92 -16.34 21.25
C THR A 10 7.36 -16.40 19.83
N ILE A 11 6.80 -15.29 19.34
CA ILE A 11 6.29 -15.20 17.96
C ILE A 11 7.45 -15.07 16.97
N HIS A 12 8.51 -14.36 17.35
CA HIS A 12 9.66 -14.11 16.49
C HIS A 12 10.31 -15.41 15.99
N THR A 13 10.49 -16.41 16.87
CA THR A 13 11.14 -17.69 16.52
C THR A 13 10.33 -18.56 15.55
N GLN A 14 9.02 -18.30 15.42
CA GLN A 14 8.11 -19.03 14.53
C GLN A 14 7.41 -18.09 13.55
N LEU A 15 8.02 -16.94 13.25
CA LEU A 15 7.32 -15.84 12.59
C LEU A 15 6.77 -16.23 11.22
N HIS A 16 7.57 -16.91 10.39
CA HIS A 16 7.16 -17.37 9.08
C HIS A 16 5.91 -18.27 9.14
N SER A 17 5.92 -19.30 10.00
CA SER A 17 4.78 -20.22 10.12
C SER A 17 3.53 -19.51 10.64
N VAL A 18 3.69 -18.55 11.56
CA VAL A 18 2.60 -17.70 12.05
C VAL A 18 2.02 -16.83 10.93
N ILE A 19 2.85 -16.18 10.11
CA ILE A 19 2.39 -15.37 8.97
C ILE A 19 1.60 -16.23 7.99
N VAL A 20 2.14 -17.39 7.60
CA VAL A 20 1.49 -18.31 6.66
C VAL A 20 0.14 -18.78 7.23
N ALA A 21 0.10 -19.17 8.50
CA ALA A 21 -1.13 -19.61 9.16
C ALA A 21 -2.17 -18.47 9.23
N VAL A 22 -1.76 -17.26 9.61
CA VAL A 22 -2.65 -16.09 9.68
C VAL A 22 -3.15 -15.70 8.29
N GLY A 23 -2.27 -15.66 7.27
CA GLY A 23 -2.65 -15.37 5.88
C GLY A 23 -3.69 -16.34 5.35
N LYS A 24 -3.55 -17.64 5.66
CA LYS A 24 -4.58 -18.65 5.35
C LYS A 24 -5.92 -18.33 6.02
N GLN A 25 -5.90 -17.88 7.29
CA GLN A 25 -7.13 -17.52 8.00
C GLN A 25 -7.75 -16.21 7.51
N VAL A 26 -6.98 -15.25 7.01
CA VAL A 26 -7.53 -14.05 6.34
C VAL A 26 -8.43 -14.45 5.16
N ARG A 27 -8.09 -15.53 4.45
CA ARG A 27 -8.88 -16.09 3.33
C ARG A 27 -10.01 -17.04 3.76
N ASN A 28 -10.28 -17.18 5.07
CA ASN A 28 -11.32 -18.08 5.56
C ASN A 28 -12.73 -17.66 5.09
N LEU A 29 -13.57 -18.63 4.76
CA LEU A 29 -14.96 -18.38 4.33
C LEU A 29 -15.87 -17.97 5.49
N ARG A 30 -15.53 -18.34 6.73
CA ARG A 30 -16.25 -17.89 7.92
C ARG A 30 -15.81 -16.47 8.26
N SER A 31 -16.72 -15.52 8.09
CA SER A 31 -16.45 -14.09 8.26
C SER A 31 -15.86 -13.75 9.63
N GLN A 32 -16.34 -14.36 10.72
CA GLN A 32 -15.78 -14.14 12.06
C GLN A 32 -14.31 -14.56 12.17
N VAL A 33 -13.94 -15.69 11.56
CA VAL A 33 -12.56 -16.19 11.56
C VAL A 33 -11.66 -15.28 10.74
N ALA A 34 -12.10 -14.91 9.54
CA ALA A 34 -11.36 -14.00 8.67
C ALA A 34 -11.18 -12.61 9.30
N ARG A 35 -12.21 -12.07 9.96
CA ARG A 35 -12.11 -10.79 10.69
C ARG A 35 -11.10 -10.85 11.81
N ALA A 36 -11.14 -11.89 12.64
CA ALA A 36 -10.16 -12.09 13.71
C ALA A 36 -8.73 -12.21 13.15
N ALA A 37 -8.55 -12.86 12.00
CA ALA A 37 -7.27 -12.95 11.31
C ALA A 37 -6.79 -11.59 10.76
N CYS A 38 -7.67 -10.77 10.17
CA CYS A 38 -7.34 -9.41 9.74
C CYS A 38 -6.84 -8.57 10.93
N GLN A 39 -7.57 -8.61 12.05
CA GLN A 39 -7.17 -7.90 13.26
C GLN A 39 -5.82 -8.39 13.78
N ALA A 40 -5.61 -9.70 13.83
CA ALA A 40 -4.33 -10.30 14.21
C ALA A 40 -3.18 -9.88 13.29
N SER A 41 -3.42 -9.78 11.99
CA SER A 41 -2.43 -9.27 11.03
C SER A 41 -1.98 -7.86 11.39
N GLY A 42 -2.92 -6.98 11.77
CA GLY A 42 -2.62 -5.64 12.24
C GLY A 42 -1.69 -5.62 13.46
N GLU A 43 -1.92 -6.50 14.44
CA GLU A 43 -1.04 -6.61 15.61
C GLU A 43 0.31 -7.25 15.29
N LEU A 44 0.37 -8.13 14.28
CA LEU A 44 1.64 -8.71 13.81
C LEU A 44 2.52 -7.58 13.29
N PHE A 45 1.99 -6.71 12.42
CA PHE A 45 2.74 -5.56 11.91
C PHE A 45 3.34 -4.71 13.05
N LEU A 46 2.53 -4.40 14.07
CA LEU A 46 2.96 -3.57 15.19
C LEU A 46 4.02 -4.24 16.08
N SER A 47 3.97 -5.57 16.24
CA SER A 47 4.85 -6.31 17.14
C SER A 47 6.16 -6.76 16.51
N GLN A 48 6.21 -7.00 15.20
CA GLN A 48 7.34 -7.66 14.51
C GLN A 48 7.90 -6.82 13.34
N LYS A 49 8.13 -5.53 13.59
CA LYS A 49 8.33 -4.49 12.56
C LYS A 49 9.34 -4.82 11.45
N ARG A 50 10.54 -5.33 11.80
CA ARG A 50 11.61 -5.63 10.83
C ARG A 50 11.60 -7.07 10.35
N ALA A 51 11.20 -8.01 11.20
CA ALA A 51 11.24 -9.44 10.92
C ALA A 51 10.16 -9.88 9.91
N LEU A 52 9.14 -9.05 9.69
CA LEU A 52 8.05 -9.33 8.75
C LEU A 52 8.39 -9.04 7.28
N GLU A 53 9.48 -8.33 6.98
CA GLU A 53 9.71 -7.83 5.61
C GLU A 53 9.95 -8.94 4.58
N THR A 54 10.47 -10.09 5.00
CA THR A 54 10.74 -11.27 4.16
C THR A 54 9.48 -11.95 3.66
N ASP A 55 8.41 -11.95 4.47
CA ASP A 55 7.18 -12.72 4.22
C ASP A 55 5.93 -11.84 4.10
N LEU A 56 6.14 -10.53 3.92
CA LEU A 56 5.09 -9.52 3.90
C LEU A 56 4.10 -9.70 2.74
N ASP A 57 4.59 -10.13 1.58
CA ASP A 57 3.85 -10.15 0.31
C ASP A 57 2.55 -10.96 0.37
N GLU A 58 2.60 -12.16 0.93
CA GLU A 58 1.46 -13.08 0.94
C GLU A 58 0.37 -12.61 1.92
N LEU A 59 0.78 -12.11 3.08
CA LEU A 59 -0.13 -11.57 4.08
C LEU A 59 -0.81 -10.30 3.56
N VAL A 60 -0.04 -9.38 2.97
CA VAL A 60 -0.56 -8.14 2.39
C VAL A 60 -1.46 -8.43 1.21
N SER A 61 -1.09 -9.35 0.31
CA SER A 61 -1.95 -9.76 -0.80
C SER A 61 -3.30 -10.29 -0.31
N SER A 62 -3.29 -11.10 0.75
CA SER A 62 -4.51 -11.63 1.37
C SER A 62 -5.40 -10.53 1.98
N LEU A 63 -4.80 -9.54 2.65
CA LEU A 63 -5.52 -8.40 3.22
C LEU A 63 -6.07 -7.49 2.11
N LEU A 64 -5.27 -7.21 1.08
CA LEU A 64 -5.68 -6.41 -0.08
C LEU A 64 -6.89 -7.02 -0.76
N HIS A 65 -6.94 -8.34 -0.93
CA HIS A 65 -8.11 -9.02 -1.47
C HIS A 65 -9.38 -8.75 -0.64
N ARG A 66 -9.26 -8.69 0.70
CA ARG A 66 -10.38 -8.41 1.62
C ARG A 66 -10.85 -6.96 1.61
N THR A 67 -10.09 -6.03 1.02
CA THR A 67 -10.57 -4.64 0.84
C THR A 67 -11.74 -4.55 -0.13
N ALA A 68 -11.91 -5.56 -1.01
CA ALA A 68 -12.99 -5.66 -1.98
C ALA A 68 -14.10 -6.65 -1.57
N ASP A 69 -14.11 -7.11 -0.32
CA ASP A 69 -15.11 -8.06 0.17
C ASP A 69 -16.51 -7.44 0.22
N THR A 70 -17.58 -8.22 0.04
CA THR A 70 -18.97 -7.72 0.16
C THR A 70 -19.30 -7.36 1.61
N ASN A 71 -18.66 -8.02 2.58
CA ASN A 71 -18.83 -7.75 3.99
C ASN A 71 -18.08 -6.47 4.41
N ARG A 72 -18.83 -5.44 4.78
CA ARG A 72 -18.27 -4.14 5.20
C ARG A 72 -17.30 -4.23 6.39
N PHE A 73 -17.51 -5.19 7.29
CA PHE A 73 -16.65 -5.35 8.45
C PHE A 73 -15.30 -5.99 8.08
N LEU A 74 -15.30 -6.93 7.11
CA LEU A 74 -14.04 -7.46 6.56
C LEU A 74 -13.26 -6.40 5.81
N ARG A 75 -13.94 -5.55 5.03
CA ARG A 75 -13.30 -4.38 4.40
C ARG A 75 -12.69 -3.44 5.43
N ALA A 76 -13.41 -3.15 6.51
CA ALA A 76 -12.91 -2.27 7.58
C ALA A 76 -11.71 -2.89 8.31
N ASP A 77 -11.80 -4.14 8.76
CA ASP A 77 -10.73 -4.82 9.49
C ASP A 77 -9.46 -5.00 8.62
N SER A 78 -9.62 -5.27 7.32
CA SER A 78 -8.48 -5.39 6.39
C SER A 78 -7.81 -4.06 6.09
N ASN A 79 -8.58 -2.99 5.84
CA ASN A 79 -8.03 -1.65 5.66
C ASN A 79 -7.29 -1.19 6.92
N ALA A 80 -7.87 -1.39 8.12
CA ALA A 80 -7.21 -1.03 9.38
C ALA A 80 -5.90 -1.79 9.61
N ALA A 81 -5.83 -3.07 9.20
CA ALA A 81 -4.59 -3.83 9.27
C ALA A 81 -3.52 -3.29 8.30
N LEU A 82 -3.91 -2.93 7.07
CA LEU A 82 -3.01 -2.33 6.09
C LEU A 82 -2.54 -0.94 6.50
N ASP A 83 -3.38 -0.15 7.17
CA ASP A 83 -2.98 1.15 7.71
C ASP A 83 -1.91 0.96 8.81
N LYS A 84 -2.08 -0.02 9.71
CA LYS A 84 -1.05 -0.39 10.70
C LYS A 84 0.26 -0.86 10.06
N MET A 85 0.21 -1.51 8.90
CA MET A 85 1.41 -1.90 8.14
C MET A 85 2.19 -0.66 7.68
N ILE A 86 1.50 0.33 7.11
CA ILE A 86 2.11 1.61 6.71
C ILE A 86 2.74 2.33 7.90
N GLU A 87 2.25 2.06 9.11
CA GLU A 87 2.81 2.67 10.30
C GLU A 87 4.21 2.18 10.68
N VAL A 88 4.61 0.98 10.25
CA VAL A 88 5.78 0.30 10.85
C VAL A 88 6.77 -0.30 9.85
N ILE A 89 6.32 -0.66 8.64
CA ILE A 89 7.18 -1.25 7.61
C ILE A 89 8.06 -0.16 6.97
N SER A 90 9.26 -0.54 6.51
CA SER A 90 10.12 0.41 5.80
C SER A 90 9.42 0.99 4.56
N PRO A 91 9.59 2.29 4.27
CA PRO A 91 8.97 2.95 3.12
C PRO A 91 9.20 2.24 1.79
N SER A 92 10.44 1.80 1.52
CA SER A 92 10.80 1.09 0.29
C SER A 92 10.05 -0.23 0.15
N ARG A 93 9.96 -1.02 1.23
CA ARG A 93 9.24 -2.30 1.22
C ARG A 93 7.73 -2.10 1.08
N ALA A 94 7.16 -1.09 1.76
CA ALA A 94 5.76 -0.72 1.65
C ALA A 94 5.39 -0.29 0.22
N VAL A 95 6.20 0.57 -0.41
CA VAL A 95 6.02 0.94 -1.83
C VAL A 95 6.08 -0.29 -2.73
N ALA A 96 7.07 -1.16 -2.54
CA ALA A 96 7.23 -2.36 -3.38
C ALA A 96 6.00 -3.29 -3.29
N VAL A 97 5.49 -3.57 -2.09
CA VAL A 97 4.33 -4.46 -1.94
C VAL A 97 3.01 -3.80 -2.40
N ILE A 98 2.80 -2.51 -2.12
CA ILE A 98 1.60 -1.79 -2.58
C ILE A 98 1.56 -1.74 -4.11
N THR A 99 2.67 -1.40 -4.74
CA THR A 99 2.75 -1.30 -6.20
C THR A 99 2.64 -2.68 -6.85
N GLY A 100 3.36 -3.68 -6.32
CA GLY A 100 3.44 -5.02 -6.89
C GLY A 100 2.25 -5.95 -6.61
N LYS A 101 1.51 -5.78 -5.51
CA LYS A 101 0.35 -6.63 -5.16
C LYS A 101 -0.98 -5.90 -5.17
N GLY A 102 -0.97 -4.58 -5.02
CA GLY A 102 -2.17 -3.75 -4.88
C GLY A 102 -2.53 -3.01 -6.15
N ILE A 103 -1.64 -2.14 -6.62
CA ILE A 103 -1.87 -1.31 -7.81
C ILE A 103 -1.93 -2.14 -9.09
N SER A 104 -1.14 -3.22 -9.17
CA SER A 104 -1.18 -4.21 -10.26
C SER A 104 -2.35 -5.20 -10.18
N HIS A 105 -3.22 -5.10 -9.17
CA HIS A 105 -4.27 -6.09 -8.93
C HIS A 105 -5.39 -6.01 -9.98
N GLN A 106 -5.99 -7.16 -10.33
CA GLN A 106 -7.03 -7.23 -11.37
C GLN A 106 -8.36 -6.55 -10.95
N ASN A 107 -8.70 -6.58 -9.66
CA ASN A 107 -9.89 -5.94 -9.11
C ASN A 107 -9.69 -4.43 -8.85
N ALA A 108 -10.53 -3.60 -9.46
CA ALA A 108 -10.49 -2.14 -9.34
C ALA A 108 -10.67 -1.62 -7.91
N ILE A 109 -11.48 -2.26 -7.06
CA ILE A 109 -11.68 -1.84 -5.66
C ILE A 109 -10.38 -2.00 -4.87
N VAL A 110 -9.64 -3.08 -5.13
CA VAL A 110 -8.31 -3.31 -4.52
C VAL A 110 -7.32 -2.26 -4.99
N ARG A 111 -7.32 -1.91 -6.29
CA ARG A 111 -6.47 -0.83 -6.81
C ARG A 111 -6.80 0.51 -6.17
N THR A 112 -8.08 0.85 -5.98
CA THR A 112 -8.51 2.07 -5.26
C THR A 112 -7.96 2.08 -3.82
N ALA A 113 -8.13 0.98 -3.08
CA ALA A 113 -7.61 0.87 -1.72
C ALA A 113 -6.08 1.00 -1.67
N SER A 114 -5.39 0.46 -2.66
CA SER A 114 -3.93 0.54 -2.80
C SER A 114 -3.45 1.95 -3.14
N ALA A 115 -4.19 2.67 -3.98
CA ALA A 115 -3.93 4.08 -4.29
C ALA A 115 -4.06 4.95 -3.01
N ARG A 116 -5.08 4.70 -2.18
CA ARG A 116 -5.23 5.35 -0.86
C ARG A 116 -4.02 5.09 0.04
N LEU A 117 -3.57 3.83 0.12
CA LEU A 117 -2.40 3.46 0.93
C LEU A 117 -1.12 4.15 0.42
N LEU A 118 -0.93 4.24 -0.90
CA LEU A 118 0.22 4.93 -1.49
C LEU A 118 0.23 6.42 -1.14
N VAL A 119 -0.92 7.10 -1.24
CA VAL A 119 -1.07 8.50 -0.81
C VAL A 119 -0.73 8.65 0.67
N SER A 120 -1.30 7.81 1.54
CA SER A 120 -1.04 7.86 2.99
C SER A 120 0.45 7.66 3.31
N LEU A 121 1.11 6.74 2.60
CA LEU A 121 2.53 6.46 2.77
C LEU A 121 3.38 7.66 2.34
N VAL A 122 3.09 8.28 1.20
CA VAL A 122 3.81 9.47 0.73
C VAL A 122 3.59 10.66 1.67
N SER A 123 2.36 10.86 2.17
CA SER A 123 2.07 11.88 3.19
C SER A 123 2.91 11.68 4.45
N LYS A 124 3.07 10.43 4.89
CA LYS A 124 3.86 10.08 6.06
C LYS A 124 5.37 10.26 5.86
N ILE A 125 5.89 9.83 4.70
CA ILE A 125 7.32 9.98 4.39
C ILE A 125 7.67 11.46 4.26
N GLY A 126 6.77 12.25 3.67
CA GLY A 126 6.98 13.64 3.32
C GLY A 126 7.53 13.77 1.89
N VAL A 127 7.03 14.77 1.16
CA VAL A 127 7.35 15.00 -0.25
C VAL A 127 8.85 15.21 -0.45
N ASP A 128 9.49 16.01 0.40
CA ASP A 128 10.93 16.29 0.30
C ASP A 128 11.75 15.01 0.37
N LYS A 129 11.43 14.07 1.27
CA LYS A 129 12.15 12.81 1.40
C LYS A 129 11.92 11.87 0.21
N VAL A 130 10.70 11.86 -0.34
CA VAL A 130 10.39 11.09 -1.55
C VAL A 130 11.15 11.63 -2.76
N MET A 131 11.23 12.96 -2.89
CA MET A 131 11.78 13.61 -4.07
C MET A 131 13.30 13.85 -4.01
N SER A 132 13.90 13.92 -2.81
CA SER A 132 15.32 14.18 -2.60
C SER A 132 16.24 13.00 -2.92
N HIS A 133 15.72 11.77 -2.84
CA HIS A 133 16.49 10.57 -3.14
C HIS A 133 16.23 10.14 -4.59
N SER A 134 17.26 10.13 -5.43
CA SER A 134 17.22 9.33 -6.66
C SER A 134 17.20 7.86 -6.26
N GLY A 135 16.15 7.14 -6.66
CA GLY A 135 16.04 5.75 -6.26
C GLY A 135 14.75 5.08 -6.70
N ASP A 136 14.82 3.76 -6.76
CA ASP A 136 13.76 2.84 -7.16
C ASP A 136 12.41 3.13 -6.48
N MET A 137 12.40 3.59 -5.23
CA MET A 137 11.17 3.94 -4.51
C MET A 137 10.43 5.13 -5.13
N ARG A 138 11.14 6.23 -5.44
CA ARG A 138 10.56 7.44 -6.05
C ARG A 138 9.98 7.10 -7.42
N ASP A 139 10.75 6.37 -8.21
CA ASP A 139 10.38 6.04 -9.58
C ASP A 139 9.16 5.11 -9.60
N LYS A 140 9.11 4.12 -8.69
CA LYS A 140 7.93 3.27 -8.48
C LYS A 140 6.69 4.07 -8.09
N ILE A 141 6.82 5.07 -7.22
CA ILE A 141 5.69 5.95 -6.83
C ILE A 141 5.19 6.73 -8.06
N LEU A 142 6.09 7.33 -8.83
CA LEU A 142 5.73 8.14 -10.00
C LEU A 142 5.07 7.28 -11.09
N ILE A 143 5.66 6.12 -11.43
CA ILE A 143 5.12 5.19 -12.42
C ILE A 143 3.75 4.70 -11.99
N ALA A 144 3.62 4.27 -10.72
CA ALA A 144 2.35 3.79 -10.19
C ALA A 144 1.29 4.90 -10.20
N GLY A 145 1.64 6.12 -9.73
CA GLY A 145 0.76 7.28 -9.78
C GLY A 145 0.29 7.60 -11.20
N SER A 146 1.19 7.59 -12.18
CA SER A 146 0.89 7.87 -13.59
C SER A 146 -0.11 6.87 -14.16
N ASN A 147 0.05 5.58 -13.86
CA ASN A 147 -0.91 4.56 -14.28
C ASN A 147 -2.28 4.79 -13.64
N LEU A 148 -2.32 5.11 -12.33
CA LEU A 148 -3.56 5.37 -11.61
C LEU A 148 -4.32 6.62 -12.12
N LEU A 149 -3.66 7.58 -12.77
CA LEU A 149 -4.35 8.73 -13.41
C LEU A 149 -5.22 8.31 -14.61
N THR A 150 -4.94 7.16 -15.21
CA THR A 150 -5.65 6.64 -16.38
C THR A 150 -6.66 5.55 -16.05
N GLU A 151 -6.83 5.22 -14.76
CA GLU A 151 -7.75 4.19 -14.30
C GLU A 151 -9.23 4.51 -14.58
N GLY A 152 -10.03 3.45 -14.78
CA GLY A 152 -11.47 3.59 -14.99
C GLY A 152 -12.24 4.07 -13.76
N SER A 153 -11.75 3.76 -12.55
CA SER A 153 -12.38 4.20 -11.30
C SER A 153 -12.13 5.69 -11.05
N LEU A 154 -13.21 6.45 -10.82
CA LEU A 154 -13.10 7.87 -10.45
C LEU A 154 -12.34 8.05 -9.13
N ASP A 155 -12.64 7.25 -8.11
CA ASP A 155 -11.98 7.33 -6.80
C ASP A 155 -10.48 7.05 -6.90
N THR A 156 -10.09 6.06 -7.70
CA THR A 156 -8.67 5.77 -7.95
C THR A 156 -7.97 6.99 -8.56
N ARG A 157 -8.59 7.61 -9.59
CA ARG A 157 -8.04 8.82 -10.20
C ARG A 157 -8.00 9.99 -9.23
N CYS A 158 -8.95 10.10 -8.30
CA CYS A 158 -8.93 11.13 -7.25
C CYS A 158 -7.71 10.97 -6.32
N PHE A 159 -7.42 9.75 -5.86
CA PHE A 159 -6.20 9.49 -5.08
C PHE A 159 -4.92 9.76 -5.89
N ALA A 160 -4.90 9.38 -7.17
CA ALA A 160 -3.75 9.68 -8.04
C ALA A 160 -3.52 11.19 -8.22
N LYS A 161 -4.60 11.97 -8.40
CA LYS A 161 -4.53 13.44 -8.44
C LYS A 161 -4.04 14.02 -7.11
N GLN A 162 -4.48 13.47 -5.98
CA GLN A 162 -4.00 13.88 -4.66
C GLN A 162 -2.50 13.63 -4.51
N LEU A 163 -2.03 12.43 -4.88
CA LEU A 163 -0.61 12.08 -4.89
C LEU A 163 0.20 13.10 -5.69
N PHE A 164 -0.21 13.38 -6.93
CA PHE A 164 0.53 14.31 -7.78
C PHE A 164 0.44 15.78 -7.33
N ARG A 165 -0.66 16.22 -6.71
CA ARG A 165 -0.72 17.55 -6.08
C ARG A 165 0.35 17.69 -5.01
N MET A 166 0.47 16.68 -4.14
CA MET A 166 1.50 16.67 -3.11
C MET A 166 2.90 16.68 -3.72
N LEU A 167 3.18 15.82 -4.69
CA LEU A 167 4.51 15.75 -5.31
C LEU A 167 4.87 17.02 -6.10
N SER A 168 3.87 17.66 -6.72
CA SER A 168 4.08 18.88 -7.52
C SER A 168 4.49 20.11 -6.72
N THR A 169 4.40 20.07 -5.39
CA THR A 169 4.91 21.16 -4.54
C THR A 169 6.44 21.18 -4.49
N HIS A 170 7.11 20.08 -4.86
CA HIS A 170 8.56 20.01 -4.85
C HIS A 170 9.18 20.67 -6.10
N PRO A 171 10.23 21.51 -5.97
CA PRO A 171 10.82 22.24 -7.10
C PRO A 171 11.30 21.36 -8.25
N THR A 172 11.81 20.16 -7.94
CA THR A 172 12.35 19.22 -8.95
C THR A 172 11.30 18.27 -9.52
N PHE A 173 10.02 18.42 -9.19
CA PHE A 173 8.99 17.48 -9.63
C PHE A 173 8.90 17.35 -11.16
N SER A 174 8.79 18.47 -11.89
CA SER A 174 8.63 18.45 -13.35
C SER A 174 9.80 17.80 -14.10
N PRO A 175 11.08 18.14 -13.82
CA PRO A 175 12.20 17.49 -14.50
C PRO A 175 12.28 16.00 -14.16
N VAL A 176 12.12 15.63 -12.88
CA VAL A 176 12.17 14.21 -12.45
C VAL A 176 11.02 13.40 -13.08
N LEU A 177 9.81 13.95 -13.15
CA LEU A 177 8.69 13.28 -13.79
C LEU A 177 8.97 13.00 -15.28
N SER A 178 9.63 13.95 -15.94
CA SER A 178 9.98 13.82 -17.37
C SER A 178 11.11 12.83 -17.62
N GLU A 179 12.01 12.65 -16.65
CA GLU A 179 13.08 11.66 -16.65
C GLU A 179 12.53 10.24 -16.46
N VAL A 180 11.62 10.06 -15.49
CA VAL A 180 11.14 8.74 -15.06
C VAL A 180 10.03 8.20 -15.96
N ILE A 181 9.13 9.07 -16.45
CA ILE A 181 7.93 8.64 -17.16
C ILE A 181 8.14 8.78 -18.68
N PRO A 182 7.93 7.71 -19.47
CA PRO A 182 7.99 7.76 -20.92
C PRO A 182 7.08 8.86 -21.52
N SER A 183 7.57 9.52 -22.57
CA SER A 183 6.90 10.67 -23.21
C SER A 183 5.46 10.39 -23.66
N HIS A 184 5.18 9.16 -24.14
CA HIS A 184 3.83 8.77 -24.55
C HIS A 184 2.85 8.70 -23.36
N ILE A 185 3.29 8.25 -22.18
CA ILE A 185 2.48 8.24 -20.95
C ILE A 185 2.28 9.67 -20.47
N LEU A 186 3.34 10.49 -20.47
CA LEU A 186 3.25 11.91 -20.10
C LEU A 186 2.21 12.66 -20.93
N ARG A 187 2.17 12.43 -22.24
CA ARG A 187 1.18 13.05 -23.13
C ARG A 187 -0.25 12.72 -22.69
N ASN A 188 -0.51 11.48 -22.28
CA ASN A 188 -1.84 11.02 -21.85
C ASN A 188 -2.27 11.65 -20.52
N ILE A 189 -1.34 11.91 -19.60
CA ILE A 189 -1.65 12.47 -18.27
C ILE A 189 -1.45 13.99 -18.18
N SER A 190 -0.83 14.61 -19.19
CA SER A 190 -0.45 16.04 -19.22
C SER A 190 -1.58 16.99 -18.86
N LYS A 191 -2.75 16.85 -19.50
CA LYS A 191 -3.95 17.68 -19.21
C LYS A 191 -4.37 17.56 -17.75
N THR A 192 -4.31 16.36 -17.19
CA THR A 192 -4.66 16.14 -15.78
C THR A 192 -3.64 16.83 -14.87
N LEU A 193 -2.34 16.66 -15.12
CA LEU A 193 -1.28 17.30 -14.35
C LEU A 193 -1.36 18.84 -14.40
N GLN A 194 -1.69 19.42 -15.55
CA GLN A 194 -1.89 20.86 -15.70
C GLN A 194 -3.05 21.38 -14.85
N SER A 195 -4.11 20.57 -14.68
CA SER A 195 -5.27 20.91 -13.83
C SER A 195 -5.01 20.79 -12.32
N LEU A 196 -3.83 20.34 -11.91
CA LEU A 196 -3.47 20.21 -10.48
C LEU A 196 -2.87 21.49 -9.90
N LYS A 197 -2.49 22.45 -10.75
CA LYS A 197 -1.98 23.76 -10.37
C LYS A 197 -3.09 24.68 -9.84
#